data_AF-A0A323V270-F1
#
_entry.id   AF-A0A323V270-F1
#
_cell.length_a   1.000
_cell.length_b   1.000
_cell.length_c   1.000
_cell.angle_alpha   90.00
_cell.angle_beta   90.00
_cell.angle_gamma   90.00
#
_symmetry.space_group_name_H-M   'P 1'
#
loop_
_entity.id
_entity.type
_entity.pdbx_description
1 polymer ?
#
loop_
_entity_poly.entity_id
_entity_poly.type
_entity_poly.pdbx_seq_one_letter_code
_entity_poly.pdbx_strand_id
1 'polypeptide(L)'
;PGTRQRLVRLRPVVPGRQGRWVRTGVSWRQLQYDTSRATWDPLHLAAMRALHATHQAARNQYYSYAPVDVYLHEFGPGLWRLLAEAVADGVPLMTADRAPRPVLLAEGDADVAVDLRRDGRSTALHAVLRL
;
A
#
# COMPACT_ATOMS: atom_id res chain seq x y z
N PRO A 1 -9.56 24.50 11.87
CA PRO A 1 -9.35 23.78 10.60
C PRO A 1 -8.52 22.50 10.84
N GLY A 2 -9.16 21.33 10.78
CA GLY A 2 -8.48 20.05 10.96
C GLY A 2 -7.82 19.60 9.66
N THR A 3 -6.51 19.37 9.68
CA THR A 3 -5.80 18.70 8.59
C THR A 3 -6.41 17.31 8.41
N ARG A 4 -7.08 17.09 7.27
CA ARG A 4 -7.56 15.76 6.89
C ARG A 4 -6.33 14.88 6.72
N GLN A 5 -6.13 13.92 7.62
CA GLN A 5 -4.99 13.02 7.57
C GLN A 5 -5.02 12.27 6.24
N ARG A 6 -3.96 12.42 5.44
CA ARG A 6 -3.81 11.71 4.17
C ARG A 6 -3.19 10.36 4.45
N LEU A 7 -4.02 9.33 4.53
CA LEU A 7 -3.58 7.96 4.76
C LEU A 7 -3.41 7.22 3.44
N VAL A 8 -2.33 6.46 3.32
CA VAL A 8 -2.10 5.56 2.19
C VAL A 8 -2.63 4.19 2.54
N ARG A 9 -3.52 3.66 1.70
CA ARG A 9 -4.18 2.37 1.91
C ARG A 9 -3.70 1.35 0.88
N LEU A 10 -3.32 0.17 1.34
CA LEU A 10 -3.04 -0.98 0.49
C LEU A 10 -4.31 -1.79 0.27
N ARG A 11 -4.51 -2.22 -0.97
CA ARG A 11 -5.62 -3.08 -1.34
C ARG A 11 -5.18 -4.09 -2.39
N PRO A 12 -5.45 -5.38 -2.20
CA PRO A 12 -5.21 -6.38 -3.23
C PRO A 12 -6.15 -6.11 -4.40
N VAL A 13 -5.61 -6.29 -5.60
CA VAL A 13 -6.32 -6.14 -6.86
C VAL A 13 -5.86 -7.23 -7.81
N VAL A 14 -6.71 -7.54 -8.79
CA VAL A 14 -6.37 -8.48 -9.86
C VAL A 14 -6.33 -7.75 -11.19
N PRO A 15 -5.48 -8.18 -12.14
CA PRO A 15 -5.53 -7.65 -13.49
C PRO A 15 -6.88 -8.02 -14.10
N GLY A 16 -7.59 -7.02 -14.59
CA GLY A 16 -8.86 -7.16 -15.31
C GLY A 16 -8.67 -7.05 -16.81
N ARG A 17 -9.79 -7.11 -17.55
CA ARG A 17 -9.80 -6.88 -19.00
C ARG A 17 -9.33 -5.46 -19.31
N GLN A 18 -8.63 -5.30 -20.42
CA GLN A 18 -8.18 -4.00 -20.95
C GLN A 18 -7.27 -3.22 -19.99
N GLY A 19 -6.41 -3.91 -19.23
CA GLY A 19 -5.39 -3.27 -18.37
C GLY A 19 -5.94 -2.56 -17.12
N ARG A 20 -7.21 -2.76 -16.78
CA ARG A 20 -7.82 -2.19 -15.57
C ARG A 20 -7.56 -3.09 -14.37
N TRP A 21 -7.27 -2.52 -13.21
CA TRP A 21 -7.17 -3.27 -11.96
C TRP A 21 -8.56 -3.44 -11.32
N VAL A 22 -8.95 -4.70 -11.09
CA VAL A 22 -10.25 -5.05 -10.52
C VAL A 22 -10.11 -5.31 -9.02
N ARG A 23 -11.00 -4.69 -8.25
CA ARG A 23 -11.01 -4.75 -6.78
C ARG A 23 -12.06 -5.72 -6.22
N THR A 24 -12.93 -6.24 -7.09
CA THR A 24 -14.05 -7.11 -6.75
C THR A 24 -13.58 -8.57 -6.75
N GLY A 25 -14.03 -9.37 -5.77
CA GLY A 25 -13.68 -10.80 -5.69
C GLY A 25 -12.24 -11.08 -5.23
N VAL A 26 -11.57 -10.07 -4.65
CA VAL A 26 -10.28 -10.17 -3.96
C VAL A 26 -10.28 -9.26 -2.74
N SER A 27 -9.83 -9.79 -1.60
CA SER A 27 -9.67 -9.06 -0.34
C SER A 27 -8.55 -9.68 0.49
N TRP A 28 -8.00 -8.94 1.45
CA TRP A 28 -6.95 -9.45 2.35
C TRP A 28 -7.38 -10.73 3.07
N ARG A 29 -8.60 -10.75 3.61
CA ARG A 29 -9.18 -11.93 4.28
C ARG A 29 -9.32 -13.11 3.33
N GLN A 30 -9.80 -12.87 2.10
CA GLN A 30 -9.96 -13.95 1.13
C GLN A 30 -8.60 -14.58 0.81
N LEU A 31 -7.56 -13.78 0.54
CA LEU A 31 -6.21 -14.28 0.22
C LEU A 31 -5.55 -15.05 1.38
N GLN A 32 -5.94 -14.76 2.62
CA GLN A 32 -5.46 -15.50 3.79
C GLN A 32 -5.88 -16.97 3.77
N TYR A 33 -7.13 -17.24 3.39
CA TYR A 33 -7.73 -18.58 3.46
C TYR A 33 -7.92 -19.24 2.09
N ASP A 34 -7.72 -18.50 0.99
CA ASP A 34 -7.85 -19.05 -0.36
C ASP A 34 -6.68 -19.98 -0.65
N THR A 35 -6.98 -21.28 -0.64
CA THR A 35 -6.09 -22.37 -1.04
C THR A 35 -6.59 -23.03 -2.33
N SER A 36 -7.72 -22.57 -2.89
CA SER A 36 -8.52 -23.32 -3.87
C SER A 36 -8.44 -22.76 -5.29
N ARG A 37 -8.05 -21.50 -5.47
CA ARG A 37 -7.78 -20.96 -6.81
C ARG A 37 -6.44 -21.50 -7.32
N ALA A 38 -6.49 -22.59 -8.09
CA ALA A 38 -5.38 -23.18 -8.85
C ALA A 38 -4.68 -22.21 -9.85
N THR A 39 -5.08 -20.93 -9.87
CA THR A 39 -4.65 -19.91 -10.84
C THR A 39 -3.80 -18.80 -10.20
N TRP A 40 -3.64 -18.79 -8.87
CA TRP A 40 -2.77 -17.80 -8.24
C TRP A 40 -1.30 -18.18 -8.37
N ASP A 41 -0.47 -17.19 -8.64
CA ASP A 41 0.97 -17.33 -8.46
C ASP A 41 1.28 -17.55 -6.97
N PRO A 42 1.97 -18.64 -6.59
CA PRO A 42 2.32 -18.92 -5.20
C PRO A 42 3.17 -17.82 -4.55
N LEU A 43 4.06 -17.16 -5.29
CA LEU A 43 4.92 -16.09 -4.79
C LEU A 43 4.09 -14.85 -4.47
N HIS A 44 3.20 -14.45 -5.37
CA HIS A 44 2.28 -13.33 -5.12
C HIS A 44 1.38 -13.60 -3.91
N LEU A 45 0.89 -14.83 -3.76
CA LEU A 45 0.05 -15.20 -2.61
C LEU A 45 0.84 -15.18 -1.30
N ALA A 46 2.09 -15.67 -1.31
CA ALA A 46 2.97 -15.61 -0.16
C ALA A 46 3.24 -14.16 0.28
N ALA A 47 3.56 -13.27 -0.67
CA ALA A 47 3.77 -11.85 -0.41
C ALA A 47 2.53 -11.18 0.21
N MET A 48 1.33 -11.44 -0.34
CA MET A 48 0.07 -10.91 0.20
C MET A 48 -0.20 -11.40 1.62
N ARG A 49 0.07 -12.67 1.91
CA ARG A 49 -0.08 -13.26 3.24
C ARG A 49 0.92 -12.67 4.23
N ALA A 50 2.18 -12.46 3.83
CA ALA A 50 3.21 -11.85 4.66
C ALA A 50 2.86 -10.41 5.06
N LEU A 51 2.38 -9.60 4.11
CA LEU A 51 1.89 -8.24 4.36
C LEU A 51 0.73 -8.26 5.36
N HIS A 52 -0.28 -9.11 5.14
CA HIS A 52 -1.45 -9.17 6.01
C HIS A 52 -1.10 -9.69 7.42
N ALA A 53 -0.26 -10.72 7.54
CA ALA A 53 0.16 -11.25 8.84
C ALA A 53 0.93 -10.21 9.66
N THR A 54 1.81 -9.44 9.00
CA THR A 54 2.59 -8.38 9.66
C THR A 54 1.69 -7.25 10.13
N HIS A 55 0.69 -6.86 9.33
CA HIS A 55 -0.32 -5.87 9.72
C HIS A 55 -1.12 -6.33 10.94
N GLN A 56 -1.57 -7.59 10.97
CA GLN A 56 -2.32 -8.15 12.09
C GLN A 56 -1.49 -8.21 13.37
N ALA A 57 -0.20 -8.59 13.26
CA ALA A 57 0.74 -8.61 14.36
C ALA A 57 0.99 -7.20 14.93
N ALA A 58 1.17 -6.20 14.06
CA ALA A 58 1.38 -4.80 14.48
C ALA A 58 0.17 -4.21 15.23
N ARG A 59 -1.04 -4.72 14.97
CA ARG A 59 -2.28 -4.27 15.61
C ARG A 59 -2.69 -5.07 16.84
N ASN A 60 -1.96 -6.12 17.23
CA ASN A 60 -2.41 -7.12 18.21
C ASN A 60 -3.80 -7.72 17.87
N GLN A 61 -4.20 -7.72 16.61
CA GLN A 61 -5.55 -8.09 16.16
C GLN A 61 -5.48 -9.40 15.38
N TYR A 62 -5.51 -10.54 16.08
CA TYR A 62 -5.50 -11.86 15.44
C TYR A 62 -6.88 -12.30 14.92
N TYR A 63 -7.96 -11.76 15.50
CA TYR A 63 -9.35 -12.17 15.22
C TYR A 63 -10.27 -10.96 15.07
N SER A 64 -10.31 -10.35 13.87
CA SER A 64 -11.33 -9.35 13.53
C SER A 64 -12.28 -9.92 12.46
N TYR A 65 -13.59 -9.72 12.67
CA TYR A 65 -14.65 -10.17 11.76
C TYR A 65 -15.04 -9.11 10.69
N ALA A 66 -14.50 -7.89 10.78
CA ALA A 66 -14.81 -6.80 9.86
C ALA A 66 -13.89 -6.82 8.61
N PRO A 67 -14.32 -6.20 7.49
CA PRO A 67 -13.44 -5.93 6.36
C PRO A 67 -12.20 -5.16 6.83
N VAL A 68 -11.01 -5.72 6.60
CA VAL A 68 -9.75 -5.11 7.04
C VAL A 68 -9.28 -4.13 5.96
N ASP A 69 -9.39 -2.83 6.24
CA ASP A 69 -8.60 -1.84 5.53
C ASP A 69 -7.19 -1.85 6.10
N VAL A 70 -6.19 -1.96 5.22
CA VAL A 70 -4.77 -2.03 5.56
C VAL A 70 -4.11 -0.72 5.16
N TYR A 71 -3.59 0.04 6.12
CA TYR A 71 -2.91 1.31 5.87
C TYR A 71 -1.42 1.25 6.18
N LEU A 72 -0.58 1.97 5.43
CA LEU A 72 0.89 1.92 5.58
C LEU A 72 1.35 2.31 6.99
N HIS A 73 0.72 3.33 7.57
CA HIS A 73 1.05 3.81 8.92
C HIS A 73 0.72 2.81 10.04
N GLU A 74 -0.03 1.75 9.75
CA GLU A 74 -0.38 0.71 10.72
C GLU A 74 0.69 -0.40 10.78
N PHE A 75 1.69 -0.36 9.89
CA PHE A 75 2.81 -1.28 9.92
C PHE A 75 3.95 -0.75 10.80
N GLY A 76 4.69 -1.67 11.40
CA GLY A 76 6.00 -1.37 11.98
C GLY A 76 7.10 -1.19 10.93
N PRO A 77 8.38 -1.12 11.36
CA PRO A 77 9.54 -0.89 10.49
C PRO A 77 9.71 -1.88 9.34
N GLY A 78 9.13 -3.09 9.45
CA GLY A 78 9.23 -4.15 8.45
C GLY A 78 8.46 -3.92 7.15
N LEU A 79 7.61 -2.89 7.07
CA LEU A 79 6.80 -2.59 5.88
C LEU A 79 7.63 -2.52 4.60
N TRP A 80 8.68 -1.71 4.60
CA TRP A 80 9.43 -1.40 3.39
C TRP A 80 10.14 -2.63 2.83
N ARG A 81 10.70 -3.47 3.70
CA ARG A 81 11.27 -4.76 3.33
C ARG A 81 10.21 -5.65 2.66
N LEU A 82 9.01 -5.77 3.25
CA LEU A 82 7.94 -6.60 2.69
C LEU A 82 7.42 -6.09 1.33
N LEU A 83 7.36 -4.77 1.15
CA LEU A 83 6.99 -4.19 -0.15
C LEU A 83 8.07 -4.46 -1.20
N ALA A 84 9.35 -4.35 -0.83
CA ALA A 84 10.46 -4.66 -1.72
C ALA A 84 10.48 -6.15 -2.12
N GLU A 85 10.27 -7.06 -1.17
CA GLU A 85 10.12 -8.50 -1.43
C GLU A 85 8.95 -8.80 -2.35
N ALA A 86 7.78 -8.20 -2.11
CA ALA A 86 6.61 -8.37 -2.98
C ALA A 86 6.88 -7.89 -4.42
N VAL A 87 7.56 -6.75 -4.59
CA VAL A 87 7.94 -6.24 -5.91
C VAL A 87 8.95 -7.16 -6.60
N ALA A 88 9.93 -7.67 -5.85
CA ALA A 88 10.91 -8.65 -6.36
C ALA A 88 10.25 -9.95 -6.80
N ASP A 89 9.20 -10.38 -6.08
CA ASP A 89 8.36 -11.53 -6.41
C ASP A 89 7.38 -11.28 -7.58
N GLY A 90 7.42 -10.09 -8.19
CA GLY A 90 6.62 -9.74 -9.37
C GLY A 90 5.27 -9.11 -9.07
N VAL A 91 4.96 -8.79 -7.80
CA VAL A 91 3.73 -8.08 -7.44
C VAL A 91 3.88 -6.58 -7.76
N PRO A 92 3.17 -6.04 -8.77
CA PRO A 92 3.28 -4.62 -9.06
C PRO A 92 2.50 -3.79 -8.04
N LEU A 93 3.10 -2.69 -7.59
CA LEU A 93 2.41 -1.65 -6.83
C LEU A 93 1.79 -0.66 -7.81
N MET A 94 0.51 -0.35 -7.63
CA MET A 94 -0.26 0.47 -8.58
C MET A 94 -1.05 1.54 -7.84
N THR A 95 -1.12 2.74 -8.42
CA THR A 95 -1.99 3.81 -7.91
C THR A 95 -3.47 3.44 -8.11
N ALA A 96 -4.33 3.95 -7.22
CA ALA A 96 -5.76 3.66 -7.23
C ALA A 96 -6.58 4.66 -8.10
N ASP A 97 -5.92 5.41 -8.99
CA ASP A 97 -6.54 6.38 -9.89
C ASP A 97 -7.21 5.70 -11.10
N ARG A 98 -8.00 6.49 -11.85
CA ARG A 98 -8.72 6.01 -13.04
C ARG A 98 -7.78 5.46 -14.12
N ALA A 99 -6.58 6.00 -14.18
CA ALA A 99 -5.48 5.55 -15.02
C ALA A 99 -4.33 5.08 -14.10
N PRO A 100 -4.35 3.81 -13.66
CA PRO A 100 -3.36 3.25 -12.74
C PRO A 100 -1.95 3.40 -13.28
N ARG A 101 -1.04 3.88 -12.44
CA ARG A 101 0.38 4.02 -12.73
C ARG A 101 1.19 3.15 -11.77
N PRO A 102 2.30 2.57 -12.24
CA PRO A 102 3.23 1.87 -11.36
C PRO A 102 3.73 2.80 -10.25
N VAL A 103 3.78 2.27 -9.03
CA VAL A 103 4.46 2.88 -7.90
C VAL A 103 5.81 2.21 -7.78
N LEU A 104 6.87 3.01 -7.85
CA LEU A 104 8.24 2.54 -7.68
C LEU A 104 8.66 2.74 -6.23
N LEU A 105 9.37 1.76 -5.68
CA LEU A 105 10.09 1.92 -4.43
C LEU A 105 11.46 2.46 -4.81
N ALA A 106 11.74 3.71 -4.42
CA ALA A 106 13.04 4.31 -4.66
C ALA A 106 14.09 3.64 -3.77
N GLU A 107 15.28 3.43 -4.33
CA GLU A 107 16.45 3.03 -3.57
C GLU A 107 17.12 4.28 -3.00
N GLY A 108 17.51 4.23 -1.72
CA GLY A 108 18.17 5.34 -1.03
C GLY A 108 17.25 6.16 -0.13
N ASP A 109 17.86 7.09 0.58
CA ASP A 109 17.17 7.98 1.50
C ASP A 109 16.48 9.11 0.72
N ALA A 110 15.31 9.53 1.21
CA ALA A 110 14.62 10.71 0.70
C ALA A 110 14.56 11.76 1.81
N ASP A 111 15.04 12.96 1.51
CA ASP A 111 14.99 14.08 2.43
C ASP A 111 13.63 14.79 2.31
N VAL A 112 12.86 14.77 3.40
CA VAL A 112 11.64 15.57 3.50
C VAL A 112 12.01 16.96 4.00
N ALA A 113 11.88 17.95 3.13
CA ALA A 113 12.06 19.35 3.48
C ALA A 113 10.73 20.10 3.41
N VAL A 114 10.69 21.29 4.02
CA VAL A 114 9.55 22.18 3.96
C VAL A 114 9.97 23.47 3.27
N ASP A 115 9.34 23.78 2.15
CA ASP A 115 9.48 25.06 1.45
C ASP A 115 8.48 26.07 2.06
N LEU A 116 9.02 27.15 2.64
CA LEU A 116 8.23 28.27 3.12
C LEU A 116 8.21 29.35 2.04
N ARG A 117 7.03 29.61 1.49
CA ARG A 117 6.83 30.67 0.50
C ARG A 117 5.94 31.76 1.10
N ARG A 118 6.36 33.02 0.94
CA ARG A 118 5.50 34.16 1.25
C ARG A 118 4.67 34.50 0.03
N ASP A 119 3.34 34.45 0.18
CA ASP A 119 2.36 34.84 -0.84
C ASP A 119 1.59 36.07 -0.33
N GLY A 120 2.10 37.25 -0.67
CA GLY A 120 1.60 38.53 -0.20
C GLY A 120 1.63 38.65 1.33
N ARG A 121 0.44 38.66 1.97
CA ARG A 121 0.26 38.69 3.43
C ARG A 121 0.19 37.30 4.09
N SER A 122 0.26 36.24 3.30
CA SER A 122 0.16 34.86 3.78
C SER A 122 1.51 34.15 3.69
N THR A 123 1.70 33.17 4.56
CA THR A 123 2.84 32.25 4.51
C THR A 123 2.29 30.88 4.16
N ALA A 124 2.74 30.31 3.04
CA ALA A 124 2.41 28.97 2.61
C ALA A 124 3.57 28.01 2.94
N LEU A 125 3.22 26.85 3.48
CA LEU A 125 4.15 25.75 3.77
C LEU A 125 3.88 24.62 2.79
N HIS A 126 4.91 24.22 2.05
CA HIS A 126 4.84 23.11 1.10
C HIS A 126 5.83 22.03 1.52
N ALA A 127 5.35 20.81 1.75
CA ALA A 127 6.25 19.67 1.89
C ALA A 127 6.87 19.37 0.51
N VAL A 128 8.18 19.30 0.45
CA VAL A 128 8.94 18.97 -0.76
C VAL A 128 9.81 17.74 -0.46
N LEU A 129 9.84 16.81 -1.42
CA LEU A 129 10.72 15.65 -1.37
C LEU A 129 12.00 16.00 -2.14
N ARG A 130 13.16 15.75 -1.54
CA ARG A 130 14.46 15.82 -2.21
C ARG A 130 14.98 14.39 -2.34
N LEU A 131 15.24 13.99 -3.57
CA LEU A 131 15.85 12.72 -3.95
C LEU A 131 17.31 12.96 -4.32
#